data_AF-A0A383EPR7-F1
#
_entry.id   AF-A0A383EPR7-F1
#
_cell.length_a   1.000
_cell.length_b   1.000
_cell.length_c   1.000
_cell.angle_alpha   90.00
_cell.angle_beta   90.00
_cell.angle_gamma   90.00
#
_symmetry.space_group_name_H-M   'P 1'
#
loop_
_entity.id
_entity.type
_entity.pdbx_description
1 polymer ?
#
loop_
_entity_poly.entity_id
_entity_poly.type
_entity_poly.pdbx_seq_one_letter_code
_entity_poly.pdbx_strand_id
1 'polypeptide(L)' 'MNKDRFKDTARGVIEDIENGVEWLPKDSYGDLGKWVNFQEGMNYLRLMNQIYAGGQCDWSLPSKEGLLTLYN' A
#
# COMPACT_ATOMS: atom_id res chain seq x y z
N MET A 1 -18.00 -0.34 8.23
CA MET A 1 -17.11 0.51 7.42
C MET A 1 -17.48 1.98 7.58
N ASN A 2 -16.67 2.70 8.34
CA ASN A 2 -16.73 4.16 8.38
C ASN A 2 -16.27 4.69 7.01
N LYS A 3 -17.17 5.35 6.27
CA LYS A 3 -16.89 5.81 4.90
C LYS A 3 -15.79 6.87 4.82
N ASP A 4 -15.45 7.48 5.96
CA ASP A 4 -14.49 8.59 6.02
C ASP A 4 -13.08 8.14 6.43
N ARG A 5 -12.85 6.83 6.64
CA ARG A 5 -11.55 6.30 7.10
C ARG A 5 -10.46 6.42 6.05
N PHE A 6 -10.78 6.08 4.80
CA PHE A 6 -9.83 6.08 3.70
C PHE A 6 -10.04 7.32 2.85
N LYS A 7 -8.99 8.14 2.70
CA LYS A 7 -9.02 9.36 1.89
C LYS A 7 -7.98 9.34 0.80
N ASP A 8 -8.40 9.58 -0.43
CA ASP A 8 -7.48 9.83 -1.53
C ASP A 8 -6.76 11.15 -1.32
N THR A 9 -5.44 11.13 -1.47
CA THR A 9 -4.60 12.31 -1.42
C THR A 9 -4.24 12.77 -2.83
N ALA A 10 -3.93 14.07 -3.00
CA ALA A 10 -3.45 14.61 -4.27
C ALA A 10 -2.11 14.01 -4.74
N ARG A 11 -1.39 13.30 -3.85
CA ARG A 11 -0.14 12.58 -4.17
C ARG A 11 -0.39 11.21 -4.82
N GLY A 12 -1.63 10.75 -4.87
CA GLY A 12 -1.99 9.44 -5.41
C GLY A 12 -1.79 8.29 -4.42
N VAL A 13 -1.78 8.57 -3.11
CA VAL A 13 -1.85 7.56 -2.03
C VAL A 13 -3.18 7.67 -1.29
N ILE A 14 -3.57 6.59 -0.64
CA ILE A 14 -4.77 6.49 0.20
C ILE A 14 -4.34 6.61 1.66
N GLU A 15 -4.79 7.64 2.35
CA GLU A 15 -4.55 7.83 3.78
C GLU A 15 -5.59 7.05 4.60
N ASP A 16 -5.12 6.18 5.51
CA ASP A 16 -5.94 5.51 6.53
C ASP A 16 -5.84 6.29 7.84
N ILE A 17 -6.88 7.10 8.10
CA ILE A 17 -6.92 8.03 9.24
C ILE A 17 -6.98 7.29 10.57
N GLU A 18 -7.55 6.09 10.61
CA GLU A 18 -7.73 5.34 11.85
C GLU A 18 -6.42 4.73 12.35
N ASN A 19 -5.62 4.19 11.43
CA ASN A 19 -4.33 3.59 11.76
C ASN A 19 -3.13 4.53 11.59
N GLY A 20 -3.33 5.71 10.98
CA GLY A 20 -2.26 6.67 10.71
C GLY A 20 -1.22 6.15 9.71
N VAL A 21 -1.67 5.39 8.71
CA VAL A 21 -0.81 4.82 7.66
C VAL A 21 -1.29 5.23 6.28
N GLU A 22 -0.40 5.14 5.29
CA GLU A 22 -0.72 5.38 3.89
C GLU A 22 -0.68 4.06 3.12
N TRP A 23 -1.49 3.96 2.08
CA TRP A 23 -1.57 2.82 1.18
C TRP A 23 -1.34 3.28 -0.25
N LEU A 24 -0.61 2.48 -1.02
CA LEU A 24 -0.63 2.61 -2.47
C LEU A 24 -2.00 2.13 -3.00
N PRO A 25 -2.56 2.80 -4.02
CA PRO A 25 -3.87 2.45 -4.58
C PRO A 25 -3.88 1.11 -5.31
N LYS A 26 -2.68 0.58 -5.62
CA LYS A 26 -2.48 -0.70 -6.29
C LYS A 26 -1.40 -1.51 -5.58
N ASP A 27 -1.62 -2.82 -5.53
CA ASP A 27 -0.60 -3.78 -5.14
C ASP A 27 0.20 -4.25 -6.37
N SER A 28 1.14 -5.16 -6.16
CA SER A 28 1.96 -5.71 -7.24
C SER A 28 1.13 -6.38 -8.34
N TYR A 29 -0.03 -6.95 -8.01
CA TYR A 29 -0.89 -7.57 -9.02
C TYR A 29 -1.56 -6.50 -9.90
N GLY A 30 -2.06 -5.43 -9.28
CA GLY A 30 -2.67 -4.31 -9.98
C GLY A 30 -1.74 -3.60 -10.98
N ASP A 31 -0.44 -3.59 -10.72
CA ASP A 31 0.56 -2.99 -11.62
C ASP A 31 1.20 -3.98 -12.60
N LEU A 32 1.50 -5.21 -12.16
CA LEU A 32 2.21 -6.19 -12.99
C LEU A 32 1.28 -7.10 -13.79
N GLY A 33 -0.01 -7.17 -13.44
CA GLY A 33 -0.99 -8.03 -14.10
C GLY A 33 -0.74 -9.53 -13.90
N LYS A 34 0.08 -9.91 -12.91
CA LYS A 34 0.41 -11.31 -12.61
C LYS A 34 0.56 -11.55 -11.12
N TRP A 35 0.28 -12.79 -10.70
CA TRP A 35 0.66 -13.25 -9.36
C TRP A 35 2.17 -13.33 -9.26
N VAL A 36 2.70 -12.84 -8.14
CA VAL A 36 4.12 -12.82 -7.85
C VAL A 36 4.40 -13.70 -6.64
N ASN A 37 5.58 -14.31 -6.62
CA ASN A 37 6.06 -14.98 -5.42
C ASN A 37 6.57 -13.95 -4.39
N PHE A 38 6.88 -14.41 -3.18
CA PHE A 38 7.33 -13.53 -2.10
C PHE A 38 8.58 -12.72 -2.47
N GLN A 39 9.56 -13.32 -3.16
CA GLN A 39 10.78 -12.63 -3.56
C GLN A 39 10.51 -11.54 -4.60
N GLU A 40 9.63 -11.82 -5.56
CA GLU A 40 9.17 -10.83 -6.54
C GLU A 40 8.39 -9.69 -5.87
N GLY A 41 7.55 -10.00 -4.87
CA GLY A 41 6.85 -9.00 -4.05
C GLY A 41 7.82 -8.10 -3.26
N MET A 42 8.88 -8.68 -2.69
CA MET A 42 9.94 -7.92 -2.03
C MET A 42 10.72 -7.03 -3.01
N ASN A 43 10.92 -7.48 -4.25
CA ASN A 43 11.54 -6.66 -5.30
C ASN A 43 10.63 -5.50 -5.71
N TYR A 44 9.32 -5.74 -5.82
CA TYR A 44 8.32 -4.69 -6.07
C TYR A 44 8.34 -3.63 -4.97
N LEU A 45 8.36 -4.05 -3.70
CA LEU A 45 8.46 -3.12 -2.56
C LEU A 45 9.70 -2.22 -2.66
N ARG A 46 10.87 -2.82 -2.93
CA ARG A 46 12.13 -2.08 -3.11
C ARG A 46 12.05 -1.07 -4.26
N LEU A 47 11.42 -1.47 -5.36
CA LEU A 47 11.21 -0.58 -6.50
C LEU A 47 10.33 0.62 -6.11
N MET A 48 9.20 0.41 -5.41
CA MET A 48 8.32 1.49 -4.96
C MET A 48 9.05 2.51 -4.09
N ASN A 49 9.93 2.03 -3.20
CA ASN A 49 10.78 2.90 -2.39
C ASN A 49 11.83 3.67 -3.21
N GLN A 50 12.41 3.05 -4.24
CA GLN A 50 13.39 3.71 -5.11
C GLN A 50 12.78 4.81 -5.99
N ILE A 51 11.53 4.62 -6.43
CA ILE A 51 10.84 5.60 -7.29
C ILE A 51 10.08 6.66 -6.50
N TYR A 52 10.14 6.62 -5.16
CA TYR A 52 9.37 7.50 -4.27
C TYR A 52 7.88 7.47 -4.60
N ALA A 53 7.29 6.27 -4.73
CA ALA A 53 5.88 6.13 -5.04
C ALA A 53 5.04 6.92 -4.01
N GLY A 54 4.13 7.78 -4.48
CA GLY A 54 3.35 8.64 -3.59
C GLY A 54 4.15 9.73 -2.84
N GLY A 55 5.41 9.95 -3.20
CA GLY A 55 6.32 10.86 -2.52
C GLY A 55 7.00 10.29 -1.27
N GLN A 56 6.84 8.99 -0.99
CA GLN A 56 7.40 8.30 0.18
C GLN A 56 8.40 7.21 -0.25
N CYS A 57 9.34 6.86 0.62
CA CYS A 57 10.36 5.83 0.35
C CYS A 57 10.53 4.80 1.48
N ASP A 58 9.57 4.74 2.41
CA ASP A 58 9.54 3.87 3.58
C ASP A 58 8.39 2.85 3.52
N TRP A 59 7.92 2.53 2.31
CA TRP A 59 6.92 1.49 2.08
C TRP A 59 7.39 0.16 2.66
N SER A 60 6.45 -0.55 3.29
CA SER A 60 6.66 -1.88 3.85
C SER A 60 5.51 -2.82 3.46
N LEU A 61 5.73 -4.14 3.55
CA LEU A 61 4.63 -5.09 3.45
C LEU A 61 3.78 -4.98 4.73
N PRO A 62 2.44 -4.93 4.61
CA PRO A 62 1.57 -4.82 5.76
C PRO A 62 1.65 -6.08 6.63
N SER A 63 1.56 -5.90 7.95
CA SER A 63 1.41 -7.01 8.87
C SER A 63 0.04 -7.68 8.70
N LYS A 64 -0.07 -8.92 9.17
CA LYS A 64 -1.35 -9.64 9.17
C LYS A 64 -2.41 -8.85 9.95
N GLU A 65 -2.03 -8.31 11.11
CA GLU A 65 -2.91 -7.52 11.97
C GLU A 65 -3.38 -6.26 11.24
N GLY A 66 -2.47 -5.56 10.55
CA GLY A 66 -2.80 -4.38 9.74
C GLY A 66 -3.78 -4.70 8.62
N LEU A 67 -3.58 -5.81 7.89
CA LEU A 67 -4.51 -6.26 6.84
C LEU A 67 -5.90 -6.62 7.39
N LEU A 68 -5.97 -7.22 8.57
CA LEU A 68 -7.25 -7.56 9.20
C LEU A 68 -8.06 -6.29 9.53
N THR A 69 -7.40 -5.17 9.81
CA THR A 69 -8.11 -3.89 10.01
C THR A 69 -8.86 -3.41 8.76
N LEU A 70 -8.51 -3.86 7.55
CA LEU A 70 -9.17 -3.39 6.32
C LEU A 70 -10.59 -3.95 6.15
N TYR A 71 -10.89 -5.08 6.79
CA TYR A 71 -12.15 -5.80 6.65
C TYR A 71 -13.10 -5.63 7.85
N ASN A 72 -12.56 -5.29 9.01
CA ASN A 72 -13.32 -5.07 10.25
C ASN A 72 -13.90 -3.64 10.27
#